data_AF-A0AAD6BQU8-F1
#
_entry.id   AF-A0AAD6BQU8-F1
#
_cell.length_a   1.000
_cell.length_b   1.000
_cell.length_c   1.000
_cell.angle_alpha   90.00
_cell.angle_beta   90.00
_cell.angle_gamma   90.00
#
_symmetry.space_group_name_H-M   'P 1'
#
loop_
_entity.id
_entity.type
_entity.pdbx_description
1 polymer ?
#
loop_
_entity_poly.entity_id
_entity_poly.type
_entity_poly.pdbx_seq_one_letter_code
_entity_poly.pdbx_strand_id
1 'polypeptide(L)'
;MPGLKPCHNYCHNVMRGCLANQADLDAEWNLFIDAMLLVADRLEGPFNIEAVIEPVDIKISDAIMTMQDNSMQVSAKSYKAMQHIRVLITYRPERNANEPCALE
;
A
#
# COMPACT_ATOMS: atom_id res chain seq x y z
N MET A 1 42.08 -45.97 -18.40
CA MET A 1 40.88 -46.59 -17.80
C MET A 1 39.63 -45.92 -18.37
N PRO A 2 39.09 -46.40 -19.50
CA PRO A 2 37.73 -46.05 -19.91
C PRO A 2 36.73 -46.74 -18.96
N GLY A 3 35.81 -45.98 -18.35
CA GLY A 3 34.75 -46.50 -17.49
C GLY A 3 34.82 -46.15 -16.00
N LEU A 4 35.92 -45.56 -15.50
CA LEU A 4 35.99 -45.05 -14.13
C LEU A 4 35.24 -43.72 -14.01
N LYS A 5 34.30 -43.62 -13.07
CA LYS A 5 33.56 -42.36 -12.81
C LYS A 5 34.41 -41.41 -11.95
N PRO A 6 34.29 -40.08 -12.15
CA PRO A 6 34.92 -39.11 -11.28
C PRO A 6 34.38 -39.22 -9.84
N CYS A 7 35.26 -38.98 -8.87
CA CYS A 7 34.88 -38.90 -7.47
C CYS A 7 33.85 -37.79 -7.26
N HIS A 8 32.94 -37.99 -6.30
CA HIS A 8 31.90 -37.01 -5.96
C HIS A 8 32.46 -35.60 -5.71
N ASN A 9 33.49 -35.49 -4.85
CA ASN A 9 34.12 -34.21 -4.53
C ASN A 9 34.79 -33.56 -5.75
N TYR A 10 35.39 -34.35 -6.63
CA TYR A 10 36.01 -33.83 -7.85
C TYR A 10 34.95 -33.27 -8.80
N CYS A 11 33.85 -33.99 -8.99
CA CYS A 11 32.70 -33.52 -9.78
C CYS A 11 32.14 -32.20 -9.22
N HIS A 12 31.86 -32.13 -7.92
CA HIS A 12 31.32 -30.93 -7.29
C HIS A 12 32.26 -29.72 -7.42
N ASN A 13 33.56 -29.90 -7.24
CA ASN A 13 34.52 -28.81 -7.36
C ASN A 13 34.62 -28.29 -8.80
N VAL A 14 34.62 -29.18 -9.79
CA VAL A 14 34.58 -28.79 -11.22
C VAL A 14 33.29 -28.04 -11.52
N MET A 15 32.13 -28.57 -11.10
CA MET A 15 30.83 -27.93 -11.35
C MET A 15 30.69 -26.57 -10.68
N ARG A 16 31.21 -26.38 -9.45
CA ARG A 16 31.25 -25.07 -8.80
C ARG A 16 32.06 -24.05 -9.61
N GLY A 17 33.17 -24.46 -10.21
CA GLY A 17 33.96 -23.61 -11.11
C GLY A 17 33.21 -23.28 -12.40
N CYS A 18 32.60 -24.29 -13.04
CA CYS A 18 31.84 -24.11 -14.29
C CYS A 18 30.60 -23.23 -14.12
N LEU A 19 29.97 -23.26 -12.94
CA LEU A 19 28.72 -22.56 -12.65
C LEU A 19 28.88 -21.35 -11.72
N ALA A 20 30.10 -20.85 -11.55
CA ALA A 20 30.38 -19.74 -10.61
C ALA A 20 29.51 -18.50 -10.90
N ASN A 21 29.45 -18.07 -12.16
CA ASN A 21 28.66 -16.91 -12.57
C ASN A 21 27.14 -17.13 -12.39
N GLN A 22 26.67 -18.38 -12.48
CA GLN A 22 25.27 -18.72 -12.26
C GLN A 22 24.96 -18.77 -10.76
N ALA A 23 25.91 -19.23 -9.94
CA ALA A 23 25.77 -19.24 -8.49
C ALA A 23 25.69 -17.83 -7.90
N ASP A 24 26.30 -16.83 -8.55
CA ASP A 24 26.18 -15.42 -8.15
C ASP A 24 24.73 -14.90 -8.19
N LEU A 25 23.86 -15.52 -8.99
CA LEU A 25 22.45 -15.15 -9.09
C LEU A 25 21.58 -15.77 -7.99
N ASP A 26 22.09 -16.71 -7.19
CA ASP A 26 21.28 -17.46 -6.22
C ASP A 26 20.54 -16.55 -5.23
N ALA A 27 21.23 -15.54 -4.68
CA ALA A 27 20.62 -14.60 -3.74
C ALA A 27 19.48 -13.79 -4.39
N GLU A 28 19.74 -13.17 -5.54
CA GLU A 28 18.75 -12.36 -6.25
C GLU A 28 17.58 -13.19 -6.79
N TRP A 29 17.86 -14.43 -7.19
CA TRP A 29 16.83 -15.37 -7.63
C TRP A 29 15.89 -15.73 -6.49
N ASN A 30 16.41 -16.02 -5.29
CA ASN A 30 15.58 -16.29 -4.12
C ASN A 30 14.74 -15.05 -3.74
N LEU A 31 15.32 -13.85 -3.75
CA LEU A 31 14.59 -12.61 -3.52
C LEU A 31 13.47 -12.39 -4.56
N PHE A 32 13.75 -12.68 -5.83
CA PHE A 32 12.76 -12.58 -6.90
C PHE A 32 11.61 -13.56 -6.68
N ILE A 33 11.90 -14.83 -6.32
CA ILE A 33 10.87 -15.83 -6.04
C ILE A 33 10.02 -15.39 -4.84
N ASP A 34 10.63 -14.92 -3.75
CA ASP A 34 9.89 -14.42 -2.58
C ASP A 34 8.96 -13.25 -2.95
N ALA A 35 9.44 -12.31 -3.77
CA ALA A 35 8.64 -11.20 -4.26
C ALA A 35 7.48 -11.67 -5.16
N MET A 36 7.73 -12.64 -6.05
CA MET A 36 6.69 -13.20 -6.92
C MET A 36 5.63 -13.98 -6.13
N LEU A 37 6.02 -14.68 -5.07
CA LEU A 37 5.08 -15.34 -4.16
C LEU A 37 4.19 -14.31 -3.44
N LEU A 38 4.75 -13.18 -3.03
CA LEU A 38 3.96 -12.08 -2.45
C LEU A 38 2.96 -11.50 -3.47
N VAL A 39 3.36 -11.35 -4.73
CA VAL A 39 2.45 -10.89 -5.80
C VAL A 39 1.34 -11.92 -6.04
N ALA A 40 1.68 -13.21 -6.11
CA ALA A 40 0.70 -14.29 -6.31
C ALA A 40 -0.36 -14.30 -5.18
N ASP A 41 0.05 -14.16 -3.92
CA ASP A 41 -0.87 -14.05 -2.78
C ASP A 41 -1.87 -12.88 -2.93
N ARG A 42 -1.43 -11.74 -3.49
CA ARG A 42 -2.30 -10.58 -3.75
C ARG A 42 -3.22 -10.75 -4.96
N LEU A 43 -2.89 -11.65 -5.89
CA LEU A 43 -3.71 -11.91 -7.08
C LEU A 43 -4.70 -13.06 -6.86
N GLU A 44 -4.38 -14.05 -6.04
CA GLU A 44 -5.24 -15.22 -5.80
C GLU A 44 -5.94 -15.19 -4.43
N GLY A 45 -5.48 -14.33 -3.51
CA GLY A 45 -6.04 -14.22 -2.17
C GLY A 45 -7.50 -13.74 -2.12
N PRO A 46 -8.15 -13.81 -0.95
CA PRO A 46 -9.56 -13.47 -0.76
C PRO A 46 -9.89 -11.99 -1.01
N PHE A 47 -8.87 -11.13 -1.05
CA PHE A 47 -8.97 -9.71 -1.39
C PHE A 47 -8.15 -9.40 -2.65
N ASN A 48 -8.27 -10.26 -3.65
CA ASN A 48 -7.59 -10.04 -4.91
C ASN A 48 -8.06 -8.76 -5.61
N ILE A 49 -7.24 -8.31 -6.55
CA ILE A 49 -7.50 -7.07 -7.28
C ILE A 49 -8.81 -7.12 -8.08
N GLU A 50 -9.18 -8.30 -8.59
CA GLU A 50 -10.43 -8.49 -9.35
C GLU A 50 -11.66 -8.20 -8.49
N ALA A 51 -11.69 -8.67 -7.24
CA ALA A 51 -12.79 -8.44 -6.31
C ALA A 51 -13.03 -6.95 -5.99
N VAL A 52 -12.05 -6.08 -6.21
CA VAL A 52 -12.17 -4.62 -6.03
C VAL A 52 -12.45 -3.91 -7.36
N ILE A 53 -11.79 -4.33 -8.44
CA ILE A 53 -11.93 -3.69 -9.75
C ILE A 53 -13.27 -4.04 -10.41
N GLU A 54 -13.70 -5.30 -10.33
CA GLU A 54 -14.95 -5.75 -10.96
C GLU A 54 -16.18 -4.92 -10.54
N PRO A 55 -16.42 -4.62 -9.25
CA PRO A 55 -17.59 -3.83 -8.84
C PRO A 55 -17.33 -2.31 -8.77
N VAL A 56 -16.23 -1.78 -9.31
CA VAL A 56 -15.83 -0.38 -9.06
C VAL A 56 -16.85 0.64 -9.58
N ASP A 57 -17.47 0.38 -10.72
CA ASP A 57 -18.50 1.20 -11.34
C ASP A 57 -19.79 1.22 -10.49
N ILE A 58 -20.18 0.07 -9.96
CA ILE A 58 -21.32 -0.07 -9.04
C ILE A 58 -21.03 0.70 -7.76
N LYS A 59 -19.82 0.57 -7.17
CA LYS A 59 -19.45 1.30 -5.95
C LYS A 59 -19.42 2.81 -6.13
N ILE A 60 -18.96 3.31 -7.28
CA ILE A 60 -19.04 4.73 -7.61
C ILE A 60 -20.50 5.18 -7.72
N SER A 61 -21.33 4.39 -8.41
CA SER A 61 -22.76 4.68 -8.57
C SER A 61 -23.49 4.70 -7.23
N ASP A 62 -23.23 3.73 -6.35
CA ASP A 62 -23.77 3.65 -4.99
C ASP A 62 -23.37 4.88 -4.16
N ALA A 63 -22.12 5.32 -4.26
CA ALA A 63 -21.63 6.50 -3.55
C ALA A 63 -22.34 7.78 -4.04
N ILE A 64 -22.54 7.91 -5.36
CA ILE A 64 -23.30 9.02 -5.95
C ILE A 64 -24.75 8.97 -5.48
N MET A 65 -25.40 7.81 -5.55
CA MET A 65 -26.79 7.62 -5.10
C MET A 65 -26.93 7.97 -3.61
N THR A 66 -26.00 7.50 -2.77
CA THR A 66 -25.97 7.82 -1.34
C THR A 66 -25.84 9.33 -1.11
N MET A 67 -25.00 10.02 -1.90
CA MET A 67 -24.88 11.48 -1.82
C MET A 67 -26.10 12.22 -2.33
N GLN A 68 -26.80 11.69 -3.34
CA GLN A 68 -28.05 12.26 -3.84
C GLN A 68 -29.16 12.15 -2.79
N ASP A 69 -29.32 10.97 -2.18
CA ASP A 69 -30.29 10.69 -1.12
C ASP A 69 -30.05 11.55 0.13
N ASN A 70 -28.78 11.79 0.46
CA ASN A 70 -28.38 12.55 1.64
C ASN A 70 -28.05 14.03 1.34
N SER A 71 -28.23 14.49 0.10
CA SER A 71 -27.76 15.79 -0.40
C SER A 71 -28.18 16.95 0.50
N MET A 72 -29.47 17.06 0.80
CA MET A 72 -30.02 18.12 1.65
C MET A 72 -29.51 18.06 3.09
N GLN A 73 -29.35 16.88 3.67
CA GLN A 73 -28.85 16.73 5.04
C GLN A 73 -27.38 17.12 5.15
N VAL A 74 -26.56 16.71 4.17
CA VAL A 74 -25.14 17.08 4.10
C VAL A 74 -25.01 18.58 3.93
N SER A 75 -25.77 19.19 3.02
CA SER A 75 -25.80 20.65 2.84
C SER A 75 -26.25 21.38 4.11
N ALA A 76 -27.33 20.93 4.77
CA ALA A 76 -27.80 21.58 5.99
C ALA A 76 -26.75 21.52 7.12
N LYS A 77 -26.10 20.36 7.30
CA LYS A 77 -25.02 20.21 8.28
C LYS A 77 -23.81 21.08 7.94
N SER A 78 -23.40 21.14 6.68
CA SER A 78 -22.28 21.98 6.25
C SER A 78 -22.58 23.47 6.42
N TYR A 79 -23.77 23.93 6.05
CA TYR A 79 -24.20 25.32 6.28
C TYR A 79 -24.24 25.66 7.77
N LYS A 80 -24.80 24.78 8.61
CA LYS A 80 -24.82 24.99 10.06
C LYS A 80 -23.41 25.07 10.66
N ALA A 81 -22.52 24.17 10.26
CA ALA A 81 -21.12 24.19 10.70
C ALA A 81 -20.44 25.51 10.28
N MET A 82 -20.66 25.96 9.04
CA MET A 82 -20.11 27.21 8.54
C MET A 82 -20.68 28.44 9.27
N GLN A 83 -21.96 28.44 9.66
CA GLN A 83 -22.54 29.47 10.52
C GLN A 83 -21.90 29.49 11.90
N HIS A 84 -21.67 28.32 12.50
CA HIS A 84 -21.02 28.22 13.81
C HIS A 84 -19.57 28.75 13.75
N ILE A 85 -18.82 28.38 12.71
CA ILE A 85 -17.47 28.92 12.47
C ILE A 85 -17.51 30.44 12.28
N ARG A 86 -18.47 30.97 11.52
CA ARG A 86 -18.63 32.43 11.33
C ARG A 86 -18.83 33.16 12.66
N VAL A 87 -19.66 32.60 13.54
CA VAL A 87 -19.85 33.14 14.91
C VAL A 87 -18.53 33.11 15.66
N LEU A 88 -17.84 31.96 15.72
CA LEU A 88 -16.56 31.85 16.41
C LEU A 88 -15.49 32.82 15.89
N ILE A 89 -15.45 33.10 14.58
CA ILE A 89 -14.54 34.08 13.98
C ILE A 89 -14.95 35.52 14.37
N THR A 90 -16.26 35.82 14.38
CA THR A 90 -16.77 37.16 14.71
C THR A 90 -16.55 37.51 16.18
N TYR A 91 -16.63 36.52 17.07
CA TYR A 91 -16.40 36.68 18.50
C TYR A 91 -14.97 36.32 18.93
N ARG A 92 -14.06 36.00 18.00
CA ARG A 92 -12.65 35.77 18.34
C ARG A 92 -12.06 37.09 18.85
N PRO A 93 -11.63 37.18 20.12
CA PRO A 93 -10.94 38.38 20.59
C PRO A 93 -9.64 38.54 19.80
N GLU A 94 -9.28 39.78 19.44
CA GLU A 94 -7.95 40.07 18.89
C GLU A 94 -6.91 39.52 19.88
N ARG A 95 -6.04 38.62 19.41
CA ARG A 95 -4.91 38.16 20.24
C ARG A 95 -4.06 39.39 20.54
N ASN A 96 -4.03 39.81 21.80
CA ASN A 96 -3.20 40.91 22.23
C ASN A 96 -1.73 40.46 22.10
N ALA A 97 -1.00 41.01 21.14
CA ALA A 97 0.38 40.60 20.85
C ALA A 97 1.36 40.86 22.03
N ASN A 98 0.90 41.56 23.06
CA ASN A 98 1.65 41.90 24.26
C ASN A 98 1.32 41.01 25.47
N GLU A 99 0.47 39.98 25.32
CA GLU A 99 0.13 39.07 26.41
C GLU A 99 1.20 37.96 26.51
N PRO A 100 1.94 37.85 27.62
CA PRO A 100 2.98 36.84 27.76
C PRO A 100 2.34 35.45 27.73
N CYS A 101 2.90 34.54 26.90
CA CYS A 101 2.49 33.14 26.91
C CYS A 101 2.67 32.58 28.33
N ALA A 102 1.58 32.26 29.00
CA ALA A 102 1.63 31.51 30.25
C ALA A 102 2.17 30.10 29.95
N LEU A 103 3.42 29.88 30.30
CA LEU A 103 4.03 28.56 30.41
C LEU A 103 3.64 28.00 31.78
N GLU A 104 2.76 27.00 31.79
CA GLU A 104 2.77 25.96 32.83
C GLU A 104 3.47 24.72 32.28
#